data_AF-A0A3A0FH01-F1
#
_entry.id   AF-A0A3A0FH01-F1
#
_cell.length_a   1.000
_cell.length_b   1.000
_cell.length_c   1.000
_cell.angle_alpha   90.00
_cell.angle_beta   90.00
_cell.angle_gamma   90.00
#
_symmetry.space_group_name_H-M   'P 1'
#
loop_
_entity.id
_entity.type
_entity.pdbx_description
1 polymer ?
#
loop_
_entity_poly.entity_id
_entity_poly.type
_entity_poly.pdbx_seq_one_letter_code
_entity_poly.pdbx_strand_id
1 'polypeptide(L)'
;MLILTLFDLLGLFGRAIGLRRVRHLDFKTPIVSIGLFGTFFGVLIGLYGFDTEDISSSVPRLLEGLKFAFAISVLGMFLSLALSVLEKFTGGSDDDAEVLRSINRKMGGLVASIESPAELISQFTEMKSFLKSHLEHIDKSLDQALGQLAKGATKEVMQALQNIITEFNENLKTQFGENFKQLNEACFKMVEWQDRYKKHVDTTEKHLSTVIKSLDESRDAVNELVERSERTA
;
A
#
# COMPACT_ATOMS: atom_id res chain seq x y z
N MET A 1 -31.12 62.37 25.68
CA MET A 1 -30.02 62.90 26.52
C MET A 1 -29.11 61.78 27.07
N LEU A 2 -29.65 60.63 27.51
CA LEU A 2 -28.87 59.48 28.04
C LEU A 2 -27.90 58.79 27.06
N ILE A 3 -28.18 58.81 25.75
CA ILE A 3 -27.31 58.17 24.73
C ILE A 3 -26.04 59.00 24.44
N LEU A 4 -26.14 60.33 24.51
CA LEU A 4 -25.00 61.24 24.35
C LEU A 4 -24.03 61.14 25.53
N THR A 5 -24.57 61.05 26.75
CA THR A 5 -23.75 60.88 27.97
C THR A 5 -23.05 59.51 28.02
N LEU A 6 -23.62 58.47 27.40
CA LEU A 6 -22.98 57.15 27.31
C LEU A 6 -21.80 57.15 26.32
N PHE A 7 -21.93 57.89 25.20
CA PHE A 7 -20.89 58.04 24.19
C PHE A 7 -19.70 58.85 24.71
N ASP A 8 -19.97 59.91 25.48
CA ASP A 8 -18.93 60.70 26.15
C ASP A 8 -18.22 59.91 27.26
N LEU A 9 -18.94 59.07 28.01
CA LEU A 9 -18.34 58.20 29.03
C LEU A 9 -17.43 57.11 28.39
N LEU A 10 -17.83 56.57 27.24
CA LEU A 10 -17.03 55.62 26.46
C LEU A 10 -15.77 56.29 25.87
N GLY A 11 -15.92 57.52 25.38
CA GLY A 11 -14.81 58.34 24.90
C GLY A 11 -13.83 58.74 26.00
N LEU A 12 -14.31 59.03 27.21
CA LEU A 12 -13.47 59.32 28.38
C LEU A 12 -12.79 58.07 28.92
N PHE A 13 -13.45 56.91 28.92
CA PHE A 13 -12.83 55.64 29.31
C PHE A 13 -11.71 55.25 28.35
N GLY A 14 -11.89 55.49 27.05
CA GLY A 14 -10.84 55.32 26.02
C GLY A 14 -9.65 56.26 26.17
N ARG A 15 -9.83 57.43 26.84
CA ARG A 15 -8.73 58.36 27.15
C ARG A 15 -8.09 58.11 28.53
N ALA A 16 -8.84 57.56 29.49
CA ALA A 16 -8.37 57.25 30.84
C ALA A 16 -7.49 55.99 30.90
N ILE A 17 -7.72 55.01 30.01
CA ILE A 17 -6.79 53.89 29.79
C ILE A 17 -5.69 54.41 28.85
N GLY A 18 -4.61 54.92 29.45
CA GLY A 18 -3.50 55.60 28.77
C GLY A 18 -3.01 54.92 27.48
N LEU A 19 -3.45 55.45 26.34
CA LEU A 19 -3.18 54.95 24.99
C LEU A 19 -1.80 55.37 24.46
N ARG A 20 -0.78 55.41 25.31
CA ARG A 20 0.57 55.85 24.88
C ARG A 20 1.62 54.77 24.79
N ARG A 21 1.37 53.55 25.29
CA ARG A 21 2.26 52.41 25.06
C ARG A 21 1.64 51.11 25.55
N VAL A 22 0.77 50.49 24.76
CA VAL A 22 0.51 49.05 24.96
C VAL A 22 0.66 48.29 23.66
N ARG A 23 1.79 47.59 23.62
CA ARG A 23 2.23 46.60 22.64
C ARG A 23 1.13 45.55 22.45
N HIS A 24 0.69 45.31 21.21
CA HIS A 24 -0.14 44.17 20.77
C HIS A 24 -1.20 43.70 21.79
N LEU A 25 -2.03 44.60 22.32
CA LEU A 25 -3.26 44.15 22.96
C LEU A 25 -4.28 43.92 21.84
N ASP A 26 -4.50 42.65 21.51
CA ASP A 26 -5.59 42.21 20.64
C ASP A 26 -6.93 42.50 21.31
N PHE A 27 -7.35 43.76 21.36
CA PHE A 27 -8.67 44.19 21.87
C PHE A 27 -9.82 43.52 21.10
N LYS A 28 -9.53 42.97 19.92
CA LYS A 28 -10.41 42.14 19.11
C LYS A 28 -10.92 40.93 19.89
N THR A 29 -10.05 40.25 20.63
CA THR A 29 -10.38 38.99 21.32
C THR A 29 -11.31 39.24 22.52
N PRO A 30 -11.07 40.23 23.42
CA PRO A 30 -12.04 40.59 24.45
C PRO A 30 -13.38 41.10 23.91
N ILE A 31 -13.41 41.87 22.81
CA ILE A 31 -14.65 42.41 22.22
C ILE A 31 -15.54 41.28 21.68
N VAL A 32 -14.95 40.31 20.97
CA VAL A 32 -15.69 39.13 20.48
C VAL A 32 -16.16 38.28 21.66
N SER A 33 -15.34 38.11 22.70
CA SER A 33 -15.73 37.38 23.92
C SER A 33 -16.89 38.04 24.68
N ILE A 34 -16.96 39.38 24.70
CA ILE A 34 -18.11 40.12 25.25
C ILE A 34 -19.37 39.88 24.41
N GLY A 35 -19.23 39.88 23.07
CA GLY A 35 -20.31 39.52 22.15
C GLY A 35 -20.84 38.11 22.41
N LEU A 36 -19.93 37.14 22.60
CA LEU A 36 -20.27 35.76 22.95
C LEU A 36 -20.96 35.68 24.33
N PHE A 37 -20.46 36.37 25.35
CA PHE A 37 -21.10 36.42 26.67
C PHE A 37 -22.54 36.96 26.59
N GLY A 38 -22.77 37.99 25.78
CA GLY A 38 -24.12 38.53 25.54
C GLY A 38 -25.09 37.51 24.92
N THR A 39 -24.60 36.58 24.09
CA THR A 39 -25.46 35.52 23.52
C THR A 39 -25.98 34.57 24.59
N PHE A 40 -25.09 34.11 25.49
CA PHE A 40 -25.47 33.24 26.60
C PHE A 40 -26.45 33.93 27.54
N PHE A 41 -26.24 35.22 27.81
CA PHE A 41 -27.14 36.01 28.65
C PHE A 41 -28.52 36.21 28.01
N GLY A 42 -28.59 36.50 26.71
CA GLY A 42 -29.87 36.68 26.02
C GLY A 42 -30.69 35.39 25.93
N VAL A 43 -30.04 34.24 25.70
CA VAL A 43 -30.70 32.93 25.76
C VAL A 43 -31.20 32.62 27.18
N LEU A 44 -30.43 32.96 28.22
CA LEU A 44 -30.84 32.77 29.61
C LEU A 44 -32.09 33.60 29.96
N ILE A 45 -32.18 34.85 29.50
CA ILE A 45 -33.40 35.67 29.66
C ILE A 45 -34.58 35.04 28.90
N GLY A 46 -34.35 34.56 27.66
CA GLY A 46 -35.39 33.92 26.86
C GLY A 46 -35.95 32.65 27.49
N LEU A 47 -35.12 31.90 28.23
CA LEU A 47 -35.51 30.68 28.93
C LEU A 47 -36.10 30.93 30.32
N TYR A 48 -35.78 32.06 30.98
CA TYR A 48 -36.26 32.34 32.33
C TYR A 48 -37.80 32.41 32.44
N GLY A 49 -38.47 32.84 31.37
CA GLY A 49 -39.93 32.91 31.30
C GLY A 49 -40.57 31.82 30.46
N PHE A 50 -39.87 30.73 30.17
CA PHE A 50 -40.36 29.64 29.31
C PHE A 50 -41.12 28.60 30.13
N ASP A 51 -42.42 28.48 29.87
CA ASP A 51 -43.28 27.46 30.46
C ASP A 51 -43.44 26.28 29.49
N THR A 52 -43.16 25.07 29.97
CA THR A 52 -43.28 23.84 29.19
C THR A 52 -44.73 23.37 29.02
N GLU A 53 -45.65 23.83 29.88
CA GLU A 53 -47.07 23.47 29.81
C GLU A 53 -47.85 24.39 28.84
N ASP A 54 -47.39 25.62 28.63
CA ASP A 54 -47.94 26.56 27.65
C ASP A 54 -46.87 27.08 26.68
N ILE A 55 -46.53 26.23 25.70
CA ILE A 55 -45.54 26.52 24.66
C ILE A 55 -45.99 27.71 23.78
N SER A 56 -47.29 27.86 23.55
CA SER A 56 -47.81 28.86 22.60
C SER A 56 -47.57 30.29 23.08
N SER A 57 -47.65 30.54 24.38
CA SER A 57 -47.31 31.84 24.98
C SER A 57 -45.81 32.02 25.29
N SER A 58 -45.09 30.91 25.46
CA SER A 58 -43.66 30.89 25.84
C SER A 58 -42.70 31.07 24.65
N VAL A 59 -43.05 30.55 23.47
CA VAL A 59 -42.22 30.66 22.26
C VAL A 59 -41.94 32.12 21.85
N PRO A 60 -42.94 33.04 21.84
CA PRO A 60 -42.68 34.45 21.53
C PRO A 60 -41.64 35.12 22.43
N ARG A 61 -41.66 34.85 23.74
CA ARG A 61 -40.68 35.40 24.71
C ARG A 61 -39.28 34.81 24.52
N LEU A 62 -39.19 33.52 24.22
CA LEU A 62 -37.92 32.87 23.89
C LEU A 62 -37.29 33.47 22.62
N LEU A 63 -38.11 33.73 21.61
CA LEU A 63 -37.67 34.37 20.36
C LEU A 63 -37.17 35.80 20.59
N GLU A 64 -37.74 36.52 21.56
CA GLU A 64 -37.26 37.86 21.94
C GLU A 64 -35.87 37.81 22.60
N GLY A 65 -35.65 36.88 23.53
CA GLY A 65 -34.32 36.64 24.13
C GLY A 65 -33.28 36.22 23.08
N LEU A 66 -33.67 35.38 22.12
CA LEU A 66 -32.80 34.96 21.01
C LEU A 66 -32.46 36.13 20.06
N LYS A 67 -33.42 37.00 19.75
CA LYS A 67 -33.17 38.21 18.95
C LYS A 67 -32.16 39.14 19.63
N PHE A 68 -32.29 39.32 20.94
CA PHE A 68 -31.36 40.12 21.74
C PHE A 68 -29.94 39.51 21.77
N ALA A 69 -29.85 38.19 22.00
CA ALA A 69 -28.60 37.44 21.95
C ALA A 69 -27.88 37.63 20.61
N PHE A 70 -28.62 37.49 19.50
CA PHE A 70 -28.06 37.64 18.16
C PHE A 70 -27.57 39.07 17.89
N ALA A 71 -28.34 40.10 18.30
CA ALA A 71 -27.98 41.50 18.10
C ALA A 71 -26.64 41.87 18.77
N ILE A 72 -26.40 41.41 20.00
CA ILE A 72 -25.15 41.70 20.72
C ILE A 72 -23.95 41.02 20.05
N SER A 73 -24.11 39.78 19.55
CA SER A 73 -23.04 39.07 18.85
C SER A 73 -22.63 39.76 17.56
N VAL A 74 -23.62 40.18 16.76
CA VAL A 74 -23.39 40.92 15.51
C VAL A 74 -22.68 42.24 15.81
N LEU A 75 -23.09 42.95 16.87
CA LEU A 75 -22.48 44.22 17.24
C LEU A 75 -21.02 44.05 17.73
N GLY A 76 -20.74 43.02 18.52
CA GLY A 76 -19.38 42.68 18.95
C GLY A 76 -18.46 42.31 17.78
N MET A 77 -18.96 41.51 16.83
CA MET A 77 -18.22 41.13 15.63
C MET A 77 -18.01 42.31 14.67
N PHE A 78 -19.02 43.17 14.50
CA PHE A 78 -18.92 44.36 13.67
C PHE A 78 -17.88 45.33 14.22
N LEU A 79 -17.87 45.56 15.54
CA LEU A 79 -16.91 46.44 16.18
C LEU A 79 -15.47 45.90 16.08
N SER A 80 -15.26 44.60 16.24
CA SER A 80 -13.92 44.00 16.11
C SER A 80 -13.37 44.07 14.68
N LEU A 81 -14.24 43.93 13.67
CA LEU A 81 -13.89 44.14 12.27
C LEU A 81 -13.59 45.61 11.96
N ALA A 82 -14.42 46.54 12.44
CA ALA A 82 -14.19 47.97 12.24
C ALA A 82 -12.85 48.44 12.84
N LEU A 83 -12.51 47.97 14.05
CA LEU A 83 -11.21 48.22 14.66
C LEU A 83 -10.06 47.61 13.85
N SER A 84 -10.22 46.38 13.35
CA SER A 84 -9.21 45.73 12.51
C SER A 84 -8.90 46.51 11.23
N VAL A 85 -9.93 47.12 10.64
CA VAL A 85 -9.78 47.94 9.44
C VAL A 85 -9.13 49.28 9.79
N LEU A 86 -9.56 49.94 10.87
CA LEU A 86 -8.99 51.22 11.31
C LEU A 86 -7.50 51.08 11.69
N GLU A 87 -7.11 50.01 12.38
CA GLU A 87 -5.69 49.71 12.67
C GLU A 87 -4.85 49.59 11.40
N LYS A 88 -5.36 48.92 10.35
CA LYS A 88 -4.66 48.81 9.07
C LYS A 88 -4.52 50.14 8.34
N PHE A 89 -5.50 51.04 8.47
CA PHE A 89 -5.41 52.38 7.87
C PHE A 89 -4.53 53.34 8.67
N THR A 90 -4.33 53.11 9.98
CA THR A 90 -3.53 53.99 10.84
C THR A 90 -2.08 53.49 11.04
N GLY A 91 -1.81 52.21 10.78
CA GLY A 91 -0.51 51.55 10.98
C GLY A 91 0.40 51.44 9.75
N GLY A 92 0.19 52.25 8.71
CA GLY A 92 0.90 52.13 7.43
C GLY A 92 2.08 53.08 7.24
N SER A 93 3.15 53.00 8.04
CA SER A 93 4.37 53.79 7.74
C SER A 93 5.71 53.23 8.23
N ASP A 94 5.78 52.37 9.26
CA ASP A 94 7.08 51.89 9.79
C ASP A 94 7.53 50.54 9.22
N ASP A 95 6.60 49.61 8.97
CA ASP A 95 6.91 48.23 8.55
C ASP A 95 7.44 48.17 7.10
N ASP A 96 6.86 48.95 6.19
CA ASP A 96 7.25 48.95 4.78
C ASP A 96 8.66 49.55 4.56
N ALA A 97 9.03 50.55 5.37
CA ALA A 97 10.37 51.15 5.33
C ALA A 97 11.45 50.18 5.85
N GLU A 98 11.11 49.32 6.81
CA GLU A 98 12.01 48.28 7.31
C GLU A 98 12.20 47.15 6.30
N VAL A 99 11.13 46.72 5.63
CA VAL A 99 11.20 45.74 4.54
C VAL A 99 12.07 46.25 3.39
N LEU A 100 11.88 47.50 2.95
CA LEU A 100 12.69 48.10 1.88
C LEU A 100 14.18 48.24 2.27
N ARG A 101 14.48 48.58 3.53
CA ARG A 101 15.86 48.61 4.05
C ARG A 101 16.48 47.22 4.11
N SER A 102 15.71 46.19 4.45
CA SER A 102 16.18 44.80 4.49
C SER A 102 16.51 44.27 3.09
N ILE A 103 15.70 44.62 2.10
CA ILE A 103 15.92 44.26 0.69
C ILE A 103 17.19 44.96 0.17
N ASN A 104 17.34 46.25 0.43
CA ASN A 104 18.51 47.01 -0.02
C ASN A 104 19.82 46.49 0.60
N ARG A 105 19.81 46.09 1.88
CA ARG A 105 20.97 45.47 2.54
C ARG A 105 21.33 44.11 1.94
N LYS A 106 20.34 43.23 1.71
CA LYS A 106 20.58 41.93 1.07
C LYS A 106 21.12 42.08 -0.35
N MET A 107 20.62 43.07 -1.09
CA MET A 107 21.08 43.37 -2.45
C MET A 107 22.51 43.91 -2.47
N GLY A 108 22.87 44.81 -1.54
CA GLY A 108 24.25 45.27 -1.37
C GLY A 108 25.23 44.15 -1.00
N GLY A 109 24.80 43.20 -0.16
CA GLY A 109 25.59 42.00 0.17
C GLY A 109 25.82 41.07 -1.03
N LEU A 110 24.80 40.87 -1.87
CA LEU A 110 24.92 40.08 -3.10
C LEU A 110 25.84 40.74 -4.13
N VAL A 111 25.81 42.08 -4.25
CA VAL A 111 26.71 42.82 -5.14
C VAL A 111 28.16 42.73 -4.66
N ALA A 112 28.40 42.78 -3.34
CA ALA A 112 29.74 42.57 -2.77
C ALA A 112 30.27 41.13 -3.02
N SER A 113 29.39 40.12 -3.03
CA SER A 113 29.76 38.74 -3.42
C SER A 113 30.07 38.58 -4.92
N ILE A 114 29.66 39.54 -5.77
CA ILE A 114 30.01 39.57 -7.19
C ILE A 114 31.37 40.26 -7.41
N GLU A 115 31.80 41.13 -6.49
CA GLU A 115 33.12 41.78 -6.52
C GLU A 115 34.30 40.84 -6.18
N SER A 116 34.05 39.62 -5.69
CA SER A 116 35.07 38.56 -5.54
C SER A 116 34.90 37.39 -6.55
N PRO A 117 35.09 37.60 -7.87
CA PRO A 117 35.05 36.53 -8.88
C PRO A 117 35.92 35.31 -8.52
N ALA A 118 37.03 35.53 -7.80
CA ALA A 118 37.93 34.48 -7.35
C ALA A 118 37.26 33.44 -6.43
N GLU A 119 36.33 33.87 -5.57
CA GLU A 119 35.68 33.00 -4.59
C GLU A 119 34.59 32.13 -5.23
N LEU A 120 33.81 32.72 -6.15
CA LEU A 120 32.87 31.99 -6.99
C LEU A 120 33.57 31.00 -7.93
N ILE A 121 34.69 31.40 -8.54
CA ILE A 121 35.51 30.50 -9.38
C ILE A 121 36.09 29.36 -8.54
N SER A 122 36.49 29.62 -7.29
CA SER A 122 36.97 28.60 -6.37
C SER A 122 35.88 27.56 -6.06
N GLN A 123 34.68 28.01 -5.66
CA GLN A 123 33.54 27.13 -5.38
C GLN A 123 33.13 26.32 -6.62
N PHE A 124 33.11 26.95 -7.80
CA PHE A 124 32.79 26.26 -9.04
C PHE A 124 33.86 25.22 -9.42
N THR A 125 35.13 25.52 -9.17
CA THR A 125 36.25 24.60 -9.41
C THR A 125 36.21 23.41 -8.45
N GLU A 126 35.88 23.65 -7.19
CA GLU A 126 35.71 22.61 -6.18
C GLU A 126 34.51 21.71 -6.52
N MET A 127 33.38 22.29 -6.91
CA MET A 127 32.22 21.53 -7.37
C MET A 127 32.54 20.72 -8.64
N LYS A 128 33.23 21.32 -9.62
CA LYS A 128 33.68 20.61 -10.82
C LYS A 128 34.62 19.44 -10.47
N SER A 129 35.54 19.65 -9.53
CA SER A 129 36.45 18.61 -9.03
C SER A 129 35.69 17.48 -8.34
N PHE A 130 34.73 17.82 -7.48
CA PHE A 130 33.85 16.89 -6.80
C PHE A 130 33.04 16.03 -7.77
N LEU A 131 32.40 16.66 -8.78
CA LEU A 131 31.67 15.94 -9.82
C LEU A 131 32.57 15.03 -10.65
N LYS A 132 33.76 15.51 -11.03
CA LYS A 132 34.73 14.70 -11.79
C LYS A 132 35.13 13.45 -10.99
N SER A 133 35.47 13.62 -9.71
CA SER A 133 35.85 12.50 -8.85
C SER A 133 34.71 11.50 -8.65
N HIS A 134 33.47 11.97 -8.47
CA HIS A 134 32.32 11.07 -8.37
C HIS A 134 32.02 10.32 -9.66
N LEU A 135 32.15 10.97 -10.83
CA LEU A 135 31.99 10.29 -12.12
C LEU A 135 33.05 9.22 -12.34
N GLU A 136 34.32 9.49 -11.98
CA GLU A 136 35.40 8.49 -12.04
C GLU A 136 35.13 7.32 -11.08
N HIS A 137 34.61 7.59 -9.88
CA HIS A 137 34.21 6.55 -8.93
C HIS A 137 33.04 5.71 -9.43
N ILE A 138 32.03 6.34 -10.05
CA ILE A 138 30.89 5.64 -10.65
C ILE A 138 31.35 4.75 -11.80
N ASP A 139 32.19 5.26 -12.70
CA ASP A 139 32.74 4.50 -13.81
C ASP A 139 33.47 3.24 -13.33
N LYS A 140 34.37 3.41 -12.35
CA LYS A 140 35.10 2.30 -11.74
C LYS A 140 34.18 1.31 -11.01
N SER A 141 33.20 1.81 -10.26
CA SER A 141 32.24 0.95 -9.54
C SER A 141 31.35 0.16 -10.51
N LEU A 142 30.94 0.77 -11.63
CA LEU A 142 30.15 0.11 -12.67
C LEU A 142 30.96 -0.96 -13.39
N ASP A 143 32.22 -0.67 -13.75
CA ASP A 143 33.11 -1.65 -14.37
C ASP A 143 33.34 -2.86 -13.45
N GLN A 144 33.58 -2.61 -12.16
CA GLN A 144 33.71 -3.68 -11.16
C GLN A 144 32.43 -4.50 -10.99
N ALA A 145 31.26 -3.84 -10.92
CA ALA A 145 29.97 -4.52 -10.79
C ALA A 145 29.66 -5.36 -12.04
N LEU A 146 29.86 -4.82 -13.24
CA LEU A 146 29.69 -5.54 -14.50
C LEU A 146 30.63 -6.75 -14.58
N GLY A 147 31.90 -6.58 -14.19
CA GLY A 147 32.87 -7.67 -14.13
C GLY A 147 32.49 -8.77 -13.14
N GLN A 148 31.98 -8.40 -11.96
CA GLN A 148 31.50 -9.37 -10.96
C GLN A 148 30.21 -10.06 -11.41
N LEU A 149 29.26 -9.34 -12.01
CA LEU A 149 28.02 -9.91 -12.53
C LEU A 149 28.29 -10.89 -13.66
N ALA A 150 29.15 -10.52 -14.63
CA ALA A 150 29.53 -11.40 -15.73
C ALA A 150 30.23 -12.67 -15.23
N LYS A 151 31.12 -12.54 -14.24
CA LYS A 151 31.83 -13.70 -13.65
C LYS A 151 30.91 -14.56 -12.77
N GLY A 152 30.09 -13.95 -11.92
CA GLY A 152 29.16 -14.62 -11.02
C GLY A 152 28.14 -15.41 -11.80
N ALA A 153 27.33 -14.74 -12.60
CA ALA A 153 26.25 -15.37 -13.35
C ALA A 153 26.74 -16.53 -14.23
N THR A 154 27.89 -16.36 -14.90
CA THR A 154 28.48 -17.44 -15.72
C THR A 154 28.95 -18.61 -14.87
N LYS A 155 29.59 -18.34 -13.72
CA LYS A 155 30.10 -19.38 -12.82
C LYS A 155 28.95 -20.16 -12.16
N GLU A 156 27.92 -19.48 -11.66
CA GLU A 156 26.77 -20.14 -11.04
C GLU A 156 25.98 -20.98 -12.04
N VAL A 157 25.75 -20.47 -13.25
CA VAL A 157 25.08 -21.23 -14.33
C VAL A 157 25.89 -22.44 -14.75
N MET A 158 27.20 -22.30 -14.98
CA MET A 158 28.05 -23.44 -15.31
C MET A 158 28.09 -24.48 -14.19
N GLN A 159 28.18 -24.05 -12.93
CA GLN A 159 28.18 -24.95 -11.78
C GLN A 159 26.86 -25.72 -11.67
N ALA A 160 25.72 -25.04 -11.86
CA ALA A 160 24.42 -25.68 -11.86
C ALA A 160 24.29 -26.70 -13.01
N LEU A 161 24.73 -26.34 -14.22
CA LEU A 161 24.73 -27.25 -15.37
C LEU A 161 25.62 -28.47 -15.13
N GLN A 162 26.81 -28.28 -14.57
CA GLN A 162 27.74 -29.36 -14.24
C GLN A 162 27.17 -30.31 -13.18
N ASN A 163 26.50 -29.77 -12.15
CA ASN A 163 25.82 -30.58 -11.15
C ASN A 163 24.69 -31.40 -11.79
N ILE A 164 23.87 -30.78 -12.65
CA ILE A 164 22.78 -31.46 -13.37
C ILE A 164 23.34 -32.59 -14.25
N ILE A 165 24.44 -32.37 -14.98
CA ILE A 165 25.05 -33.41 -15.82
C ILE A 165 25.56 -34.57 -14.95
N THR A 166 26.16 -34.26 -13.80
CA THR A 166 26.68 -35.27 -12.88
C THR A 166 25.54 -36.12 -12.31
N GLU A 167 24.49 -35.47 -11.81
CA GLU A 167 23.30 -36.12 -11.26
C GLU A 167 22.54 -36.90 -12.34
N PHE A 168 22.43 -36.37 -13.56
CA PHE A 168 21.84 -37.07 -14.70
C PHE A 168 22.64 -38.34 -15.05
N ASN A 169 23.97 -38.28 -15.07
CA ASN A 169 24.81 -39.44 -15.34
C ASN A 169 24.72 -40.49 -14.23
N GLU A 170 24.68 -40.10 -12.95
CA GLU A 170 24.45 -41.04 -11.85
C GLU A 170 23.07 -41.69 -11.93
N ASN A 171 22.04 -40.91 -12.26
CA ASN A 171 20.68 -41.38 -12.37
C ASN A 171 20.51 -42.32 -13.59
N LEU A 172 21.15 -42.01 -14.72
CA LEU A 172 21.26 -42.92 -15.87
C LEU A 172 21.91 -44.24 -15.49
N LYS A 173 23.04 -44.21 -14.77
CA LYS A 173 23.75 -45.43 -14.40
C LYS A 173 22.92 -46.30 -13.45
N THR A 174 22.22 -45.67 -12.51
CA THR A 174 21.54 -46.38 -11.42
C THR A 174 20.12 -46.78 -11.80
N GLN A 175 19.24 -45.81 -12.11
CA GLN A 175 17.83 -46.10 -12.36
C GLN A 175 17.61 -46.79 -13.70
N PHE A 176 18.26 -46.31 -14.77
CA PHE A 176 18.12 -46.99 -16.06
C PHE A 176 18.85 -48.33 -16.05
N GLY A 177 20.01 -48.44 -15.39
CA GLY A 177 20.72 -49.70 -15.24
C GLY A 177 19.88 -50.79 -14.56
N GLU A 178 19.27 -50.48 -13.41
CA GLU A 178 18.41 -51.44 -12.71
C GLU A 178 17.09 -51.70 -13.47
N ASN A 179 16.50 -50.69 -14.11
CA ASN A 179 15.32 -50.92 -14.95
C ASN A 179 15.63 -51.84 -16.13
N PHE A 180 16.78 -51.71 -16.79
CA PHE A 180 17.20 -52.63 -17.85
C PHE A 180 17.44 -54.03 -17.33
N LYS A 181 18.00 -54.18 -16.12
CA LYS A 181 18.20 -55.49 -15.50
C LYS A 181 16.87 -56.17 -15.19
N GLN A 182 15.92 -55.45 -14.59
CA GLN A 182 14.57 -55.96 -14.32
C GLN A 182 13.81 -56.27 -15.61
N LEU A 183 13.92 -55.42 -16.63
CA LEU A 183 13.33 -55.66 -17.95
C LEU A 183 13.90 -56.93 -18.59
N ASN A 184 15.22 -57.12 -18.53
CA ASN A 184 15.86 -58.32 -19.05
C ASN A 184 15.40 -59.57 -18.29
N GLU A 185 15.27 -59.48 -16.96
CA GLU A 185 14.76 -60.58 -16.14
C GLU A 185 13.29 -60.91 -16.45
N ALA A 186 12.45 -59.90 -16.68
CA ALA A 186 11.07 -60.08 -17.11
C ALA A 186 10.99 -60.75 -18.50
N CYS A 187 11.86 -60.36 -19.44
CA CYS A 187 11.98 -61.01 -20.75
C CYS A 187 12.39 -62.48 -20.60
N PHE A 188 13.36 -62.80 -19.73
CA PHE A 188 13.74 -64.20 -19.47
C PHE A 188 12.58 -65.02 -18.90
N LYS A 189 11.86 -64.49 -17.91
CA LYS A 189 10.68 -65.16 -17.33
C LYS A 189 9.59 -65.37 -18.38
N MET A 190 9.41 -64.42 -19.29
CA MET A 190 8.48 -64.55 -20.42
C MET A 190 8.90 -65.67 -21.37
N VAL A 191 10.18 -65.78 -21.70
CA VAL A 191 10.70 -66.88 -22.55
C VAL A 191 10.54 -68.23 -21.86
N GLU A 192 10.84 -68.34 -20.56
CA GLU A 192 10.57 -69.57 -19.82
C GLU A 192 9.08 -69.93 -19.78
N TRP A 193 8.21 -68.93 -19.63
CA TRP A 193 6.77 -69.16 -19.67
C TRP A 193 6.33 -69.67 -21.05
N GLN A 194 6.87 -69.11 -22.13
CA GLN A 194 6.59 -69.58 -23.49
C GLN A 194 7.01 -71.04 -23.69
N ASP A 195 8.19 -71.44 -23.19
CA ASP A 195 8.65 -72.83 -23.27
C ASP A 195 7.76 -73.79 -22.45
N ARG A 196 7.42 -73.40 -21.21
CA ARG A 196 6.48 -74.16 -20.37
C ARG A 196 5.09 -74.28 -21.01
N TYR A 197 4.59 -73.20 -21.60
CA TYR A 197 3.29 -73.17 -22.27
C TYR A 197 3.26 -74.08 -23.48
N LYS A 198 4.33 -74.10 -24.29
CA LYS A 198 4.48 -75.06 -25.39
C LYS A 198 4.32 -76.51 -24.91
N LYS A 199 5.01 -76.89 -23.84
CA LYS A 199 4.89 -78.24 -23.26
C LYS A 199 3.48 -78.55 -22.75
N HIS A 200 2.80 -77.57 -22.18
CA HIS A 200 1.42 -77.71 -21.75
C HIS A 200 0.46 -77.93 -22.93
N VAL A 201 0.64 -77.20 -24.03
CA VAL A 201 -0.12 -77.38 -25.28
C VAL A 201 0.09 -78.79 -25.84
N ASP A 202 1.34 -79.25 -25.96
CA ASP A 202 1.65 -80.61 -26.45
C ASP A 202 1.01 -81.70 -25.58
N THR A 203 0.98 -81.50 -24.26
CA THR A 203 0.37 -82.46 -23.32
C THR A 203 -1.15 -82.44 -23.45
N THR A 204 -1.74 -81.26 -23.61
CA THR A 204 -3.18 -81.08 -23.80
C THR A 204 -3.64 -81.71 -25.11
N GLU A 205 -2.86 -81.57 -26.19
CA GLU A 205 -3.10 -82.23 -27.47
C GLU A 205 -3.14 -83.77 -27.31
N LYS A 206 -2.16 -84.35 -26.59
CA LYS A 206 -2.14 -85.80 -26.30
C LYS A 206 -3.37 -86.26 -25.53
N HIS A 207 -3.79 -85.50 -24.51
CA HIS A 207 -5.00 -85.82 -23.75
C HIS A 207 -6.25 -85.74 -24.62
N LEU A 208 -6.39 -84.70 -25.45
CA LEU A 208 -7.48 -84.58 -26.42
C LEU A 208 -7.51 -85.75 -27.40
N SER A 209 -6.35 -86.15 -27.93
CA SER A 209 -6.24 -87.33 -28.80
C SER A 209 -6.71 -88.61 -28.09
N THR A 210 -6.37 -88.78 -26.81
CA THR A 210 -6.83 -89.91 -26.00
C THR A 210 -8.33 -89.88 -25.79
N VAL A 211 -8.90 -88.71 -25.47
CA VAL A 211 -10.35 -88.53 -25.30
C VAL A 211 -11.10 -88.86 -26.58
N ILE A 212 -10.61 -88.39 -27.73
CA ILE A 212 -11.20 -88.72 -29.04
C ILE A 212 -11.19 -90.23 -29.24
N LYS A 213 -10.07 -90.90 -28.97
CA LYS A 213 -9.98 -92.37 -29.11
C LYS A 213 -10.96 -93.11 -28.19
N SER A 214 -11.07 -92.72 -26.92
CA SER A 214 -12.02 -93.32 -25.99
C SER A 214 -13.48 -93.08 -26.38
N LEU A 215 -13.79 -91.94 -27.01
CA LEU A 215 -15.11 -91.67 -27.57
C LEU A 215 -15.41 -92.56 -28.78
N ASP A 216 -14.45 -92.77 -29.68
CA ASP A 216 -14.58 -93.71 -30.79
C ASP A 216 -14.78 -95.15 -30.30
N GLU A 217 -13.97 -95.60 -29.33
CA GLU A 217 -14.13 -96.93 -28.71
C GLU A 217 -15.51 -97.09 -28.03
N SER A 218 -16.00 -96.03 -27.35
CA SER A 218 -17.34 -96.04 -26.75
C SER A 218 -18.44 -96.09 -27.81
N ARG A 219 -18.29 -95.34 -28.91
CA ARG A 219 -19.21 -95.35 -30.05
C ARG A 219 -19.30 -96.75 -30.64
N ASP A 220 -18.17 -97.40 -30.87
CA ASP A 220 -18.11 -98.74 -31.44
C ASP A 220 -18.72 -99.78 -30.50
N ALA A 221 -18.45 -99.71 -29.19
CA ALA A 221 -19.07 -100.58 -28.20
C ALA A 221 -20.59 -100.43 -28.14
N VAL A 222 -21.10 -99.19 -28.26
CA VAL A 222 -22.55 -98.92 -28.35
C VAL A 222 -23.14 -99.52 -29.62
N ASN A 223 -22.48 -99.36 -30.77
CA ASN A 223 -22.94 -99.95 -32.03
C ASN A 223 -22.98 -101.48 -31.97
N GLU A 224 -21.97 -102.12 -31.38
CA GLU A 224 -21.95 -103.58 -31.22
C GLU A 224 -23.09 -104.07 -30.30
N LEU A 225 -23.42 -103.31 -29.26
CA LEU A 225 -24.57 -103.56 -28.38
C LEU A 225 -25.90 -103.50 -29.13
N VAL A 226 -26.06 -102.50 -30.00
CA VAL A 226 -27.24 -102.36 -30.87
C VAL A 226 -27.34 -103.57 -31.81
N GLU A 227 -26.27 -103.92 -32.52
CA GLU A 227 -26.28 -105.07 -33.44
C GLU A 227 -26.53 -106.41 -32.73
N ARG A 228 -26.05 -106.58 -31.49
CA ARG A 228 -26.36 -107.77 -30.69
C ARG A 228 -27.83 -107.81 -30.31
N SER A 229 -28.40 -106.69 -29.88
CA SER A 229 -29.80 -106.61 -29.50
C SER A 229 -30.74 -106.99 -30.65
N GLU A 230 -30.43 -106.56 -31.87
CA GLU A 230 -31.17 -106.89 -33.09
C GLU A 230 -31.06 -108.37 -33.50
N ARG A 231 -29.96 -109.05 -33.14
CA ARG A 231 -29.77 -110.49 -33.41
C ARG A 231 -30.47 -111.41 -32.41
N THR A 232 -30.77 -110.91 -31.22
CA THR A 232 -31.45 -111.67 -30.16
C THR A 232 -32.95 -111.44 -30.07
N ALA A 233 -33.48 -110.50 -30.87
CA ALA A 233 -34.92 -110.25 -31.05
C ALA A 233 -35.46 -111.08 -32.23
#